data_AF-A3JI23-F1
#
_entry.id   AF-A3JI23-F1
#
_cell.length_a   1.000
_cell.length_b   1.000
_cell.length_c   1.000
_cell.angle_alpha   90.00
_cell.angle_beta   90.00
_cell.angle_gamma   90.00
#
_symmetry.space_group_name_H-M   'P 1'
#
loop_
_entity.id
_entity.type
_entity.pdbx_description
1 polymer ?
#
loop_
_entity_poly.entity_id
_entity_poly.type
_entity_poly.pdbx_seq_one_letter_code
_entity_poly.pdbx_strand_id
1 'polypeptide(L)'
;MLVECKASRSDFLADRNKPFRLDPDLGMGIYRFYLCLPGVIGVADLPDGWGLLYAEGEKIRRIAGPKGNSWGHDDNKAFINPRNSDAEITMLVSVMRRLR
;
A
#
# COMPACT_ATOMS: atom_id res chain seq x y z
N MET A 1 0.10 7.35 3.75
CA MET A 1 -0.52 6.17 3.10
C MET A 1 0.29 5.85 1.86
N LEU A 2 0.59 4.58 1.61
CA LEU A 2 1.29 4.10 0.43
C LEU A 2 0.34 3.22 -0.41
N VAL A 3 0.34 3.42 -1.73
CA VAL A 3 -0.39 2.56 -2.68
C VAL A 3 0.60 2.07 -3.72
N GLU A 4 0.76 0.74 -3.79
CA GLU A 4 1.56 0.10 -4.83
C GLU A 4 0.65 -0.42 -5.94
N CYS A 5 0.74 0.21 -7.11
CA CYS A 5 -0.05 -0.17 -8.28
C CYS A 5 0.59 -1.37 -8.99
N LYS A 6 -0.20 -2.42 -9.22
CA LYS A 6 0.22 -3.65 -9.89
C LYS A 6 -0.57 -3.92 -11.14
N ALA A 7 0.14 -3.93 -12.27
CA ALA A 7 -0.46 -4.10 -13.59
C ALA A 7 -0.74 -5.58 -13.92
N SER A 8 0.04 -6.50 -13.35
CA SER A 8 -0.05 -7.93 -13.64
C SER A 8 0.34 -8.77 -12.43
N ARG A 9 0.02 -10.08 -12.50
CA ARG A 9 0.40 -11.03 -11.45
C ARG A 9 1.91 -11.15 -11.32
N SER A 10 2.64 -11.12 -12.44
CA SER A 10 4.10 -11.19 -12.45
C SER A 10 4.73 -9.95 -11.80
N ASP A 11 4.19 -8.77 -12.04
CA ASP A 11 4.61 -7.51 -11.40
C ASP A 11 4.39 -7.55 -9.87
N PHE A 12 3.29 -8.15 -9.42
CA PHE A 12 3.08 -8.42 -7.99
C PHE A 12 4.10 -9.40 -7.40
N LEU A 13 4.40 -10.49 -8.12
CA LEU A 13 5.34 -11.50 -7.62
C LEU A 13 6.79 -10.99 -7.58
N ALA A 14 7.19 -10.15 -8.54
CA ALA A 14 8.50 -9.51 -8.54
C ALA A 14 8.72 -8.62 -7.31
N ASP A 15 7.64 -8.03 -6.79
CA ASP A 15 7.65 -7.15 -5.62
C ASP A 15 8.00 -7.83 -4.30
N ARG A 16 7.91 -9.17 -4.25
CA ARG A 16 8.24 -9.96 -3.05
C ARG A 16 9.70 -9.83 -2.64
N ASN A 17 10.59 -9.51 -3.58
CA ASN A 17 12.03 -9.41 -3.36
C ASN A 17 12.48 -8.03 -2.89
N LYS A 18 11.57 -7.07 -2.68
CA LYS A 18 11.94 -5.73 -2.22
C LYS A 18 12.50 -5.78 -0.78
N PRO A 19 13.59 -5.08 -0.45
CA PRO A 19 14.22 -5.14 0.88
C PRO A 19 13.28 -4.85 2.05
N PHE A 20 12.34 -3.91 1.88
CA PHE A 20 11.37 -3.55 2.91
C PHE A 20 10.25 -4.60 3.12
N ARG A 21 10.29 -5.72 2.41
CA ARG A 21 9.49 -6.92 2.69
C ARG A 21 10.12 -7.78 3.77
N LEU A 22 11.45 -7.71 3.92
CA LEU A 22 12.20 -8.36 4.99
C LEU A 22 12.25 -7.49 6.24
N ASP A 23 12.39 -6.17 6.05
CA ASP A 23 12.40 -5.19 7.13
C ASP A 23 11.30 -4.13 6.91
N PRO A 24 10.14 -4.29 7.56
CA PRO A 24 9.03 -3.36 7.45
C PRO A 24 9.36 -1.92 7.86
N ASP A 25 10.36 -1.67 8.70
CA ASP A 25 10.74 -0.33 9.17
C ASP A 25 11.38 0.52 8.07
N LEU A 26 11.97 -0.12 7.07
CA LEU A 26 12.48 0.53 5.85
C LEU A 26 11.35 0.91 4.88
N GLY A 27 10.13 0.38 5.08
CA GLY A 27 8.98 0.66 4.24
C GLY A 27 8.36 2.03 4.49
N MET A 28 7.71 2.58 3.47
CA MET A 28 6.96 3.83 3.58
C MET A 28 5.48 3.58 3.87
N GLY A 29 4.82 4.54 4.51
CA GLY A 29 3.39 4.55 4.73
C GLY A 29 2.95 3.69 5.91
N ILE A 30 2.22 4.31 6.83
CA ILE A 30 1.55 3.64 7.95
C ILE A 30 0.47 2.67 7.44
N TYR A 31 -0.35 3.12 6.50
CA TYR A 31 -1.32 2.26 5.79
C TYR A 31 -0.78 1.96 4.41
N ARG A 32 -0.78 0.69 4.04
CA ARG A 32 -0.20 0.19 2.80
C ARG A 32 -1.25 -0.60 2.02
N PHE A 33 -1.42 -0.26 0.75
CA PHE A 33 -2.40 -0.91 -0.13
C PHE A 33 -1.74 -1.36 -1.42
N TYR A 34 -2.22 -2.47 -1.96
CA TYR A 34 -2.08 -2.74 -3.39
C TYR A 34 -3.27 -2.17 -4.16
N LEU A 35 -3.01 -1.67 -5.36
CA LEU A 35 -4.03 -1.31 -6.34
C LEU A 35 -3.80 -2.11 -7.62
N CYS A 36 -4.79 -2.87 -8.09
CA CYS A 36 -4.66 -3.64 -9.31
C CYS A 36 -6.02 -3.82 -10.01
N LEU A 37 -6.01 -4.39 -11.22
CA LEU A 37 -7.25 -4.85 -11.84
C LEU A 37 -7.79 -6.09 -11.10
N PRO A 38 -9.13 -6.32 -11.09
CA PRO A 38 -9.70 -7.53 -10.54
C PRO A 38 -9.04 -8.79 -11.09
N GLY A 39 -8.70 -9.73 -10.20
CA GLY A 39 -8.07 -11.01 -10.56
C GLY A 39 -6.53 -10.99 -10.60
N VAL A 40 -5.88 -9.82 -10.46
CA VAL A 40 -4.41 -9.73 -10.42
C VAL A 40 -3.86 -10.11 -9.03
N ILE A 41 -4.45 -9.57 -7.96
CA ILE A 41 -4.10 -9.88 -6.57
C ILE A 41 -5.39 -10.25 -5.85
N GLY A 42 -5.43 -11.38 -5.14
CA GLY A 42 -6.52 -11.76 -4.27
C GLY A 42 -6.24 -11.42 -2.81
N VAL A 43 -7.27 -11.46 -1.97
CA VAL A 43 -7.12 -11.19 -0.52
C VAL A 43 -6.18 -12.19 0.16
N ALA A 44 -6.20 -13.45 -0.27
CA ALA A 44 -5.32 -14.50 0.24
C ALA A 44 -3.84 -14.28 -0.11
N ASP A 45 -3.53 -13.39 -1.04
CA ASP A 45 -2.15 -13.05 -1.43
C ASP A 45 -1.56 -11.92 -0.59
N LEU A 46 -2.39 -11.25 0.21
CA LEU A 46 -1.97 -10.04 0.93
C LEU A 46 -1.06 -10.40 2.09
N PRO A 47 0.05 -9.66 2.27
CA PRO A 47 0.76 -9.67 3.54
C PRO A 47 -0.12 -9.13 4.67
N ASP A 48 0.15 -9.57 5.89
CA ASP A 48 -0.58 -9.12 7.07
C ASP A 48 -0.55 -7.59 7.20
N GLY A 49 -1.70 -7.01 7.53
CA GLY A 49 -1.87 -5.56 7.69
C GLY A 49 -1.86 -4.75 6.39
N TRP A 50 -1.86 -5.41 5.22
CA TRP A 50 -2.04 -4.73 3.92
C TRP A 50 -3.50 -4.67 3.50
N GLY A 51 -3.86 -3.60 2.80
CA GLY A 51 -5.14 -3.46 2.12
C GLY A 51 -5.06 -3.78 0.62
N LEU A 52 -6.22 -3.96 0.01
CA LEU A 52 -6.37 -4.23 -1.42
C LEU A 52 -7.47 -3.37 -2.02
N LEU A 53 -7.11 -2.70 -3.11
CA LEU A 53 -7.99 -1.89 -3.94
C LEU A 53 -8.03 -2.50 -5.34
N TYR A 54 -9.23 -2.56 -5.92
CA TYR A 54 -9.42 -2.85 -7.33
C TYR A 54 -9.74 -1.59 -8.11
N ALA A 55 -9.08 -1.42 -9.26
CA ALA A 55 -9.46 -0.46 -10.28
C ALA A 55 -10.48 -1.12 -11.23
N GLU A 56 -11.69 -0.58 -11.27
CA GLU A 56 -12.79 -1.04 -12.10
C GLU A 56 -13.23 0.13 -12.99
N GLY A 57 -12.59 0.25 -14.16
CA GLY A 57 -12.72 1.42 -15.02
C GLY A 57 -12.20 2.68 -14.31
N GLU A 58 -13.05 3.69 -14.16
CA GLU A 58 -12.72 4.95 -13.49
C GLU A 58 -12.98 4.91 -11.97
N LYS A 59 -13.37 3.75 -11.43
CA LYS A 59 -13.73 3.60 -10.02
C LYS A 59 -12.68 2.78 -9.28
N ILE A 60 -12.46 3.14 -8.02
CA ILE A 60 -11.61 2.38 -7.09
C ILE A 60 -12.51 1.73 -6.03
N ARG A 61 -12.46 0.41 -5.95
CA ARG A 61 -13.24 -0.39 -4.97
C ARG A 61 -12.30 -0.99 -3.93
N ARG A 62 -12.57 -0.75 -2.65
CA ARG A 62 -11.83 -1.39 -1.54
C ARG A 62 -12.33 -2.81 -1.34
N ILE A 63 -11.41 -3.77 -1.47
CA ILE A 63 -11.67 -5.20 -1.29
C ILE A 63 -11.27 -5.65 0.11
N ALA A 64 -10.12 -5.16 0.60
CA ALA A 64 -9.62 -5.40 1.94
C ALA A 64 -8.97 -4.12 2.49
N GLY A 65 -9.00 -3.94 3.81
CA GLY A 65 -8.42 -2.79 4.48
C GLY A 65 -9.24 -2.31 5.68
N PRO A 66 -8.76 -1.26 6.36
CA PRO A 66 -9.44 -0.68 7.51
C PRO A 66 -10.83 -0.14 7.13
N LYS A 67 -11.79 -0.22 8.05
CA LYS A 67 -13.19 0.17 7.87
C LYS A 67 -13.45 1.60 8.34
N GLY A 68 -14.47 2.24 7.78
CA GLY A 68 -14.84 3.62 8.10
C GLY A 68 -13.82 4.65 7.61
N ASN A 69 -13.83 5.84 8.23
CA ASN A 69 -12.98 6.97 7.87
C ASN A 69 -11.90 7.28 8.92
N SER A 70 -11.97 6.62 10.08
CA SER A 70 -11.02 6.75 11.19
C SER A 70 -10.27 5.45 11.38
N TRP A 71 -9.05 5.37 10.84
CA TRP A 71 -8.29 4.12 10.78
C TRP A 71 -7.33 3.90 11.96
N GLY A 72 -7.21 4.86 12.88
CA GLY A 72 -6.28 4.80 14.02
C GLY A 72 -6.79 4.04 15.26
N HIS A 73 -7.96 3.41 15.20
CA HIS A 73 -8.65 2.86 16.37
C HIS A 73 -9.15 1.43 16.12
N ASP A 74 -9.47 0.74 17.22
CA ASP A 74 -10.11 -0.59 17.21
C ASP A 74 -9.38 -1.61 16.32
N ASP A 75 -10.16 -2.43 15.60
CA ASP A 75 -9.66 -3.46 14.68
C ASP A 75 -8.80 -2.89 13.55
N ASN A 76 -8.90 -1.58 13.25
CA ASN A 76 -8.11 -0.96 12.20
C ASN A 76 -6.62 -0.86 12.56
N LYS A 77 -6.26 -1.01 13.84
CA LYS A 77 -4.86 -1.08 14.28
C LYS A 77 -4.08 -2.20 13.62
N ALA A 78 -4.75 -3.27 13.19
CA ALA A 78 -4.13 -4.37 12.45
C ALA A 78 -3.52 -3.92 11.09
N PHE A 79 -3.93 -2.77 10.55
CA PHE A 79 -3.42 -2.22 9.29
C PHE A 79 -2.33 -1.15 9.47
N ILE A 80 -1.94 -0.89 10.72
CA ILE A 80 -0.87 0.07 11.04
C ILE A 80 0.47 -0.64 10.90
N ASN A 81 1.27 -0.17 9.97
CA ASN A 81 2.63 -0.63 9.73
C ASN A 81 3.63 0.40 10.29
N PRO A 82 4.84 -0.04 10.66
CA PRO A 82 5.93 0.90 10.89
C PRO A 82 6.25 1.70 9.62
N ARG A 83 6.97 2.82 9.76
CA ARG A 83 7.30 3.68 8.62
C ARG A 83 8.66 4.34 8.73
N ASN A 84 9.34 4.44 7.60
CA ASN A 84 10.52 5.27 7.44
C ASN A 84 10.12 6.74 7.19
N SER A 85 10.17 7.56 8.25
CA SER A 85 9.74 8.96 8.16
C SER A 85 10.68 9.82 7.31
N ASP A 86 11.98 9.49 7.27
CA ASP A 86 12.96 10.23 6.47
C ASP A 86 12.74 10.01 4.97
N ALA A 87 12.41 8.77 4.58
CA ALA A 87 12.03 8.44 3.21
C ALA A 87 10.74 9.17 2.78
N GLU A 88 9.74 9.24 3.66
CA GLU A 88 8.50 9.99 3.41
C GLU A 88 8.77 11.49 3.19
N ILE A 89 9.59 12.12 4.05
CA ILE A 89 9.97 13.53 3.91
C ILE A 89 10.74 13.76 2.61
N THR A 90 11.68 12.87 2.30
CA THR A 90 12.47 12.97 1.07
C THR A 90 11.58 12.89 -0.17
N MET A 91 10.59 12.00 -0.17
CA MET A 91 9.61 11.90 -1.26
C MET A 91 8.79 13.19 -1.40
N LEU A 92 8.31 13.76 -0.29
CA LEU A 92 7.56 15.03 -0.29
C LEU A 92 8.38 16.17 -0.90
N VAL A 93 9.63 16.34 -0.46
CA VAL A 93 10.54 17.37 -1.01
C VAL A 93 10.80 17.12 -2.50
N SER A 94 10.96 15.86 -2.90
CA SER A 94 11.14 15.46 -4.30
C SER A 94 9.93 15.85 -5.17
N VAL A 95 8.71 15.65 -4.69
CA VAL A 95 7.47 16.08 -5.38
C VAL A 95 7.41 17.60 -5.46
N MET A 96 7.63 18.31 -4.35
CA MET A 96 7.60 19.77 -4.31
C MET A 96 8.56 20.41 -5.32
N ARG A 97 9.73 19.81 -5.57
CA ARG A 97 10.69 20.29 -6.58
C ARG A 97 10.21 20.14 -8.03
N ARG A 98 9.24 19.25 -8.28
CA ARG A 98 8.67 18.98 -9.62
C ARG A 98 7.38 19.73 -9.88
N LEU A 99 6.71 20.23 -8.84
CA LEU A 99 5.61 21.16 -8.96
C LEU A 99 6.18 22.51 -9.39
N ARG A 100 6.05 22.82 -10.68
CA ARG A 100 6.37 24.11 -11.28
C ARG A 100 5.08 24.74 -11.79
#